data_AF-A0AB34KK66-F1
#
_entry.id   AF-A0AB34KK66-F1
#
_cell.length_a   1.000
_cell.length_b   1.000
_cell.length_c   1.000
_cell.angle_alpha   90.00
_cell.angle_beta   90.00
_cell.angle_gamma   90.00
#
_symmetry.space_group_name_H-M   'P 1'
#
loop_
_entity.id
_entity.type
_entity.pdbx_description
1 polymer ?
#
loop_
_entity_poly.entity_id
_entity_poly.type
_entity_poly.pdbx_seq_one_letter_code
_entity_poly.pdbx_strand_id
1 'polypeptide(L)'
;MDVDGQRPGDTTSDDADGEESVEEIPRDSHTSDEEIAIRAPLRGLALTTDDQFTHDIGQWYFLTQMPENDLQFFESAQDHWVKGIWEMARISQPMYAAMGSFALHKKAALSGPQARPQYYEQKGRMIQEIVANLQTSQGGPDPYTLVAIAILGYLDIRDGEFQSAETHLQAVCKFIDMASLSPHAWLYCVWIDLRYALFTGKEPMLPFYIPAAYRELPGSVLSCQQEASRLGSINASECPRSPLFTLDMACDLFRKLHALCFCSDVLLPSEDPPFGQVYALEYGLRVVQARAQRSHGEIFNSSIVLLVTCSIQLHVWMASRFWTPQRRESHLSLITRASKLIHSFDDLVTEWYIFAGLESLLWVLFTIVATLRAHEHPETQEILDLLHKAFQKARITQRSDFESRLQRWPWLRNWHPVQISEIWATLSARFSDLVPAEAPPQASDSTAVSPKARYRWFIGGLEFFNSL
;
A
#
# COMPACT_ATOMS: atom_id res chain seq x y z
N MET A 1 -50.86 53.80 20.94
CA MET A 1 -51.09 52.38 20.64
C MET A 1 -49.97 51.62 21.33
N ASP A 2 -49.91 51.60 22.67
CA ASP A 2 -50.90 51.01 23.61
C ASP A 2 -51.20 49.55 23.25
N VAL A 3 -51.24 48.57 24.14
CA VAL A 3 -50.95 48.36 25.57
C VAL A 3 -51.16 46.83 25.76
N ASP A 4 -50.48 46.24 26.75
CA ASP A 4 -50.74 45.03 27.54
C ASP A 4 -51.88 44.04 27.19
N GLY A 5 -51.65 42.77 27.57
CA GLY A 5 -52.76 41.85 27.84
C GLY A 5 -52.35 40.46 28.31
N GLN A 6 -52.37 40.24 29.61
CA GLN A 6 -51.99 39.05 30.39
C GLN A 6 -52.87 37.79 30.16
N ARG A 7 -52.30 36.64 30.57
CA ARG A 7 -52.89 35.34 31.05
C ARG A 7 -54.06 35.51 32.06
N PRO A 8 -54.69 34.47 32.70
CA PRO A 8 -54.59 32.98 32.64
C PRO A 8 -55.99 32.27 32.66
N GLY A 9 -56.01 30.93 32.78
CA GLY A 9 -57.20 30.19 33.25
C GLY A 9 -57.03 28.67 33.33
N ASP A 10 -56.61 28.18 34.50
CA ASP A 10 -56.63 26.77 34.94
C ASP A 10 -58.06 26.22 35.09
N THR A 11 -58.27 24.90 34.94
CA THR A 11 -58.48 23.94 36.06
C THR A 11 -59.10 22.59 35.62
N THR A 12 -58.46 21.49 36.06
CA THR A 12 -59.01 20.23 36.69
C THR A 12 -59.98 19.34 35.90
N SER A 13 -60.06 18.00 36.01
CA SER A 13 -59.66 16.95 36.98
C SER A 13 -59.96 15.59 36.29
N ASP A 14 -59.08 14.60 36.32
CA ASP A 14 -59.04 13.41 37.21
C ASP A 14 -59.77 12.15 36.71
N ASP A 15 -59.06 11.04 36.96
CA ASP A 15 -59.46 9.64 37.16
C ASP A 15 -59.91 8.78 35.97
N ALA A 16 -59.12 7.74 35.66
CA ALA A 16 -59.36 6.42 36.26
C ALA A 16 -58.34 5.36 35.78
N ASP A 17 -58.01 4.49 36.73
CA ASP A 17 -57.02 3.43 36.75
C ASP A 17 -57.20 2.31 35.71
N GLY A 18 -56.06 1.66 35.42
CA GLY A 18 -55.99 0.39 34.71
C GLY A 18 -54.61 -0.26 34.90
N GLU A 19 -54.37 -0.81 36.09
CA GLU A 19 -53.33 -1.83 36.31
C GLU A 19 -53.65 -3.07 35.46
N GLU A 20 -52.66 -3.63 34.74
CA GLU A 20 -52.26 -5.04 34.89
C GLU A 20 -51.14 -5.47 33.93
N SER A 21 -50.22 -6.27 34.51
CA SER A 21 -49.31 -7.23 33.88
C SER A 21 -48.08 -6.73 33.09
N VAL A 22 -46.97 -6.59 33.82
CA VAL A 22 -45.62 -6.70 33.27
C VAL A 22 -45.32 -8.18 33.07
N GLU A 23 -45.40 -8.64 31.82
CA GLU A 23 -44.91 -9.96 31.43
C GLU A 23 -43.42 -9.82 31.07
N GLU A 24 -42.54 -10.38 31.92
CA GLU A 24 -41.11 -10.49 31.67
C GLU A 24 -40.86 -11.39 30.44
N ILE A 25 -40.47 -10.77 29.32
CA ILE A 25 -39.93 -11.50 28.17
C ILE A 25 -38.41 -11.66 28.39
N PRO A 26 -37.87 -12.89 28.30
CA PRO A 26 -36.48 -13.16 28.62
C PRO A 26 -35.53 -12.45 27.65
N ARG A 27 -34.51 -11.80 28.20
CA ARG A 27 -33.34 -11.33 27.46
C ARG A 27 -32.56 -12.54 26.95
N ASP A 28 -32.90 -12.98 25.75
CA ASP A 28 -31.99 -13.81 24.96
C ASP A 28 -30.96 -12.95 24.23
N SER A 29 -29.74 -13.38 24.46
CA SER A 29 -28.44 -12.89 24.03
C SER A 29 -28.25 -12.88 22.51
N HIS A 30 -27.34 -12.00 22.08
CA HIS A 30 -26.65 -11.99 20.79
C HIS A 30 -27.49 -11.63 19.55
N THR A 31 -27.70 -10.33 19.36
CA THR A 31 -27.69 -9.75 18.01
C THR A 31 -26.60 -8.68 17.96
N SER A 32 -25.65 -8.98 17.07
CA SER A 32 -24.45 -8.27 16.64
C SER A 32 -24.45 -6.74 16.69
N ASP A 33 -23.46 -6.19 17.40
CA ASP A 33 -22.95 -4.81 17.24
C ASP A 33 -22.28 -4.54 15.86
N GLU A 34 -22.39 -5.46 14.89
CA GLU A 34 -21.85 -5.31 13.52
C GLU A 34 -22.76 -4.49 12.58
N GLU A 35 -24.00 -4.15 12.98
CA GLU A 35 -24.97 -3.53 12.08
C GLU A 35 -24.88 -1.99 11.97
N ILE A 36 -24.04 -1.33 12.75
CA ILE A 36 -24.05 0.15 12.85
C ILE A 36 -23.15 0.85 11.80
N ALA A 37 -22.25 0.14 11.09
CA ALA A 37 -21.33 0.78 10.13
C ALA A 37 -21.78 0.78 8.64
N ILE A 38 -22.96 0.24 8.29
CA ILE A 38 -23.27 -0.16 6.90
C ILE A 38 -24.09 0.88 6.09
N ARG A 39 -24.68 1.92 6.70
CA ARG A 39 -25.80 2.63 6.05
C ARG A 39 -25.51 3.88 5.21
N ALA A 40 -24.25 4.24 4.92
CA ALA A 40 -23.96 5.54 4.30
C ALA A 40 -24.02 5.64 2.74
N PRO A 41 -23.77 4.60 1.90
CA PRO A 41 -23.85 4.81 0.44
C PRO A 41 -25.02 4.13 -0.29
N LEU A 42 -25.87 3.34 0.35
CA LEU A 42 -26.88 2.51 -0.35
C LEU A 42 -28.27 3.14 -0.54
N ARG A 43 -28.49 4.41 -0.14
CA ARG A 43 -29.80 5.07 -0.32
C ARG A 43 -29.99 5.50 -1.78
N GLY A 44 -30.44 4.58 -2.63
CA GLY A 44 -30.89 4.94 -3.99
C GLY A 44 -31.35 3.83 -4.92
N LEU A 45 -31.28 2.56 -4.55
CA LEU A 45 -31.51 1.46 -5.50
C LEU A 45 -32.66 0.56 -5.04
N ALA A 46 -33.82 0.66 -5.70
CA ALA A 46 -34.94 -0.27 -5.58
C ALA A 46 -34.79 -1.36 -6.65
N LEU A 47 -34.80 -2.63 -6.23
CA LEU A 47 -34.18 -3.71 -6.99
C LEU A 47 -34.86 -5.09 -6.61
N THR A 48 -35.44 -5.80 -7.62
CA THR A 48 -35.99 -7.17 -7.73
C THR A 48 -35.02 -8.34 -8.09
N THR A 49 -34.98 -9.44 -7.33
CA THR A 49 -34.39 -10.80 -7.60
C THR A 49 -33.00 -10.99 -8.27
N ASP A 50 -32.68 -10.40 -9.43
CA ASP A 50 -31.27 -10.20 -9.92
C ASP A 50 -30.47 -9.31 -8.94
N ASP A 51 -31.24 -8.76 -8.02
CA ASP A 51 -30.88 -7.78 -7.05
C ASP A 51 -30.41 -8.33 -5.73
N GLN A 52 -30.66 -9.60 -5.41
CA GLN A 52 -30.00 -10.20 -4.26
C GLN A 52 -28.51 -10.41 -4.55
N PHE A 53 -28.16 -10.89 -5.74
CA PHE A 53 -26.76 -11.08 -6.13
C PHE A 53 -26.02 -9.76 -6.27
N THR A 54 -26.66 -8.78 -6.91
CA THR A 54 -26.14 -7.40 -7.03
C THR A 54 -25.99 -6.73 -5.66
N HIS A 55 -26.98 -6.91 -4.76
CA HIS A 55 -26.92 -6.44 -3.38
C HIS A 55 -25.79 -7.11 -2.61
N ASP A 56 -25.64 -8.44 -2.71
CA ASP A 56 -24.61 -9.20 -2.02
C ASP A 56 -23.19 -8.81 -2.51
N ILE A 57 -23.00 -8.66 -3.83
CA ILE A 57 -21.75 -8.14 -4.40
C ILE A 57 -21.49 -6.72 -3.91
N GLY A 58 -22.50 -5.84 -3.98
CA GLY A 58 -22.39 -4.47 -3.52
C GLY A 58 -22.00 -4.39 -2.04
N GLN A 59 -22.64 -5.19 -1.18
CA GLN A 59 -22.33 -5.28 0.24
C GLN A 59 -20.88 -5.70 0.45
N TRP A 60 -20.44 -6.80 -0.15
CA TRP A 60 -19.07 -7.29 0.04
C TRP A 60 -18.01 -6.39 -0.58
N TYR A 61 -18.29 -5.77 -1.72
CA TYR A 61 -17.40 -4.82 -2.37
C TYR A 61 -17.23 -3.58 -1.49
N PHE A 62 -18.31 -2.91 -1.11
CA PHE A 62 -18.24 -1.69 -0.29
C PHE A 62 -17.98 -1.93 1.20
N LEU A 63 -18.00 -3.19 1.68
CA LEU A 63 -17.61 -3.50 3.05
C LEU A 63 -16.22 -2.95 3.34
N THR A 64 -15.99 -2.43 4.54
CA THR A 64 -14.67 -1.91 4.93
C THR A 64 -14.33 -2.45 6.29
N GLN A 65 -13.13 -3.00 6.44
CA GLN A 65 -12.62 -3.48 7.73
C GLN A 65 -11.43 -2.63 8.14
N MET A 66 -11.68 -1.44 8.68
CA MET A 66 -10.64 -0.45 8.99
C MET A 66 -10.77 0.06 10.44
N PRO A 67 -9.65 0.35 11.13
CA PRO A 67 -9.68 1.03 12.42
C PRO A 67 -10.24 2.47 12.31
N GLU A 68 -10.99 2.92 13.32
CA GLU A 68 -11.63 4.26 13.35
C GLU A 68 -10.65 5.43 13.17
N ASN A 69 -9.37 5.27 13.54
CA ASN A 69 -8.37 6.33 13.48
C ASN A 69 -7.83 6.62 12.07
N ASP A 70 -8.11 5.77 11.08
CA ASP A 70 -7.57 5.88 9.71
C ASP A 70 -8.60 6.48 8.72
N LEU A 71 -9.73 7.01 9.20
CA LEU A 71 -10.86 7.52 8.41
C LEU A 71 -10.52 8.59 7.38
N GLN A 72 -9.48 9.38 7.58
CA GLN A 72 -9.10 10.43 6.64
C GLN A 72 -8.37 9.89 5.40
N PHE A 73 -7.51 8.89 5.57
CA PHE A 73 -6.78 8.27 4.46
C PHE A 73 -7.67 7.38 3.58
N PHE A 74 -8.84 7.04 4.09
CA PHE A 74 -9.87 6.22 3.46
C PHE A 74 -10.51 6.89 2.25
N GLU A 75 -10.79 8.19 2.30
CA GLU A 75 -11.59 8.89 1.28
C GLU A 75 -10.89 8.88 -0.09
N SER A 76 -9.59 9.18 -0.13
CA SER A 76 -8.79 9.17 -1.36
C SER A 76 -8.73 7.79 -2.01
N ALA A 77 -8.49 6.75 -1.20
CA ALA A 77 -8.43 5.37 -1.68
C ALA A 77 -9.80 4.88 -2.17
N GLN A 78 -10.88 5.23 -1.45
CA GLN A 78 -12.24 4.90 -1.84
C GLN A 78 -12.61 5.55 -3.18
N ASP A 79 -12.25 6.82 -3.39
CA ASP A 79 -12.57 7.54 -4.61
C ASP A 79 -11.91 6.92 -5.84
N HIS A 80 -10.59 6.73 -5.79
CA HIS A 80 -9.84 6.28 -6.96
C HIS A 80 -9.98 4.79 -7.23
N TRP A 81 -10.03 3.97 -6.17
CA TRP A 81 -9.94 2.53 -6.32
C TRP A 81 -11.25 1.77 -6.16
N VAL A 82 -12.28 2.39 -5.57
CA VAL A 82 -13.57 1.74 -5.34
C VAL A 82 -14.65 2.38 -6.18
N LYS A 83 -14.83 3.71 -6.06
CA LYS A 83 -15.80 4.43 -6.91
C LYS A 83 -15.37 4.38 -8.38
N GLY A 84 -14.08 4.52 -8.68
CA GLY A 84 -13.53 4.37 -10.03
C GLY A 84 -13.90 3.05 -10.73
N ILE A 85 -13.68 1.89 -10.10
CA ILE A 85 -14.12 0.59 -10.64
C ILE A 85 -15.64 0.53 -10.74
N TRP A 86 -16.35 0.98 -9.71
CA TRP A 86 -17.80 0.89 -9.67
C TRP A 86 -18.43 1.59 -10.87
N GLU A 87 -17.99 2.81 -11.19
CA GLU A 87 -18.49 3.55 -12.35
C GLU A 87 -18.15 2.86 -13.68
N MET A 88 -16.97 2.22 -13.79
CA MET A 88 -16.65 1.40 -14.97
C MET A 88 -17.55 0.15 -15.07
N ALA A 89 -17.84 -0.50 -13.95
CA ALA A 89 -18.69 -1.69 -13.90
C ALA A 89 -20.14 -1.40 -14.28
N ARG A 90 -20.66 -0.21 -13.97
CA ARG A 90 -22.04 0.20 -14.31
C ARG A 90 -22.31 0.28 -15.81
N ILE A 91 -21.27 0.43 -16.63
CA ILE A 91 -21.37 0.65 -18.07
C ILE A 91 -20.73 -0.47 -18.91
N SER A 92 -20.14 -1.50 -18.29
CA SER A 92 -19.45 -2.58 -18.98
C SER A 92 -19.68 -3.92 -18.27
N GLN A 93 -20.27 -4.88 -18.99
CA GLN A 93 -20.55 -6.23 -18.46
C GLN A 93 -19.29 -7.01 -18.05
N PRO A 94 -18.20 -7.04 -18.84
CA PRO A 94 -16.93 -7.61 -18.40
C PRO A 94 -16.41 -7.01 -17.09
N MET A 95 -16.55 -5.69 -16.91
CA MET A 95 -16.13 -5.02 -15.67
C MET A 95 -17.06 -5.32 -14.50
N TYR A 96 -18.37 -5.43 -14.73
CA TYR A 96 -19.31 -5.86 -13.71
C TYR A 96 -18.98 -7.27 -13.21
N ALA A 97 -18.70 -8.20 -14.13
CA ALA A 97 -18.26 -9.54 -13.78
C ALA A 97 -16.94 -9.54 -13.00
N ALA A 98 -15.97 -8.71 -13.40
CA ALA A 98 -14.69 -8.52 -12.73
C ALA A 98 -14.83 -8.00 -11.29
N MET A 99 -15.73 -7.02 -11.09
CA MET A 99 -16.06 -6.49 -9.76
C MET A 99 -16.67 -7.56 -8.87
N GLY A 100 -17.58 -8.38 -9.41
CA GLY A 100 -18.11 -9.55 -8.72
C GLY A 100 -17.01 -10.52 -8.27
N SER A 101 -16.03 -10.79 -9.13
CA SER A 101 -14.86 -11.62 -8.77
C SER A 101 -14.05 -11.01 -7.63
N PHE A 102 -13.87 -9.69 -7.60
CA PHE A 102 -13.20 -9.00 -6.48
C PHE A 102 -13.96 -9.11 -5.16
N ALA A 103 -15.28 -8.87 -5.19
CA ALA A 103 -16.13 -8.98 -4.01
C ALA A 103 -16.10 -10.41 -3.44
N LEU A 104 -16.26 -11.42 -4.29
CA LEU A 104 -16.24 -12.83 -3.87
C LEU A 104 -14.84 -13.30 -3.46
N HIS A 105 -13.78 -12.81 -4.10
CA HIS A 105 -12.42 -13.05 -3.63
C HIS A 105 -12.24 -12.50 -2.21
N LYS A 106 -12.68 -11.26 -1.95
CA LYS A 106 -12.60 -10.67 -0.61
C LYS A 106 -13.42 -11.45 0.40
N LYS A 107 -14.66 -11.84 0.06
CA LYS A 107 -15.49 -12.73 0.88
C LYS A 107 -14.75 -14.03 1.20
N ALA A 108 -14.09 -14.66 0.23
CA ALA A 108 -13.30 -15.87 0.46
C ALA A 108 -12.06 -15.63 1.35
N ALA A 109 -11.44 -14.46 1.25
CA ALA A 109 -10.31 -14.09 2.11
C ALA A 109 -10.74 -13.83 3.57
N LEU A 110 -11.94 -13.26 3.78
CA LEU A 110 -12.43 -12.88 5.11
C LEU A 110 -13.26 -13.98 5.80
N SER A 111 -14.10 -14.69 5.05
CA SER A 111 -15.00 -15.74 5.57
C SER A 111 -14.45 -17.16 5.42
N GLY A 112 -13.28 -17.32 4.80
CA GLY A 112 -12.59 -18.60 4.66
C GLY A 112 -12.97 -19.44 3.43
N PRO A 113 -12.47 -20.69 3.34
CA PRO A 113 -12.44 -21.49 2.10
C PRO A 113 -13.80 -21.81 1.48
N GLN A 114 -14.88 -21.76 2.25
CA GLN A 114 -16.23 -22.13 1.81
C GLN A 114 -16.78 -21.21 0.70
N ALA A 115 -16.28 -19.96 0.61
CA ALA A 115 -16.68 -19.03 -0.44
C ALA A 115 -15.82 -19.13 -1.73
N ARG A 116 -14.79 -19.99 -1.77
CA ARG A 116 -13.93 -20.17 -2.96
C ARG A 116 -14.65 -20.70 -4.21
N PRO A 117 -15.60 -21.66 -4.11
CA PRO A 117 -16.30 -22.15 -5.30
C PRO A 117 -17.06 -21.03 -6.04
N GLN A 118 -17.74 -20.15 -5.30
CA GLN A 118 -18.45 -18.99 -5.86
C GLN A 118 -17.50 -18.01 -6.56
N TYR A 119 -16.31 -17.79 -6.00
CA TYR A 119 -15.26 -16.98 -6.63
C TYR A 119 -14.83 -17.55 -7.99
N TYR A 120 -14.55 -18.86 -8.06
CA TYR A 120 -14.13 -19.49 -9.32
C TYR A 120 -15.23 -19.53 -10.37
N GLU A 121 -16.48 -19.76 -9.95
CA GLU A 121 -17.64 -19.67 -10.85
C GLU A 121 -17.75 -18.26 -11.46
N GLN A 122 -17.63 -17.22 -10.63
CA GLN A 122 -17.68 -15.84 -11.09
C GLN A 122 -16.50 -15.46 -11.99
N LYS A 123 -15.29 -15.95 -11.69
CA LYS A 123 -14.12 -15.81 -12.58
C LYS A 123 -14.37 -16.47 -13.95
N GLY A 124 -15.04 -17.62 -13.97
CA GLY A 124 -15.49 -18.27 -15.21
C GLY A 124 -16.50 -17.42 -16.01
N ARG A 125 -17.48 -16.81 -15.34
CA ARG A 125 -18.43 -15.87 -15.97
C ARG A 125 -17.73 -14.65 -16.55
N MET A 126 -16.78 -14.08 -15.82
CA MET A 126 -15.96 -12.96 -16.30
C MET A 126 -15.23 -13.30 -17.61
N ILE A 127 -14.66 -14.50 -17.73
CA ILE A 127 -14.03 -14.96 -18.97
C ILE A 127 -15.04 -15.06 -20.11
N GLN A 128 -16.25 -15.59 -19.85
CA GLN A 128 -17.31 -15.69 -20.85
C GLN A 128 -17.73 -14.32 -21.38
N GLU A 129 -17.89 -13.33 -20.49
CA GLU A 129 -18.23 -11.95 -20.87
C GLU A 129 -17.13 -11.29 -21.71
N ILE A 130 -15.86 -11.48 -21.33
CA ILE A 130 -14.71 -11.00 -22.12
C ILE A 130 -14.73 -11.62 -23.52
N VAL A 131 -14.93 -12.94 -23.62
CA VAL A 131 -14.98 -13.65 -24.91
C VAL A 131 -16.14 -13.16 -25.77
N ALA A 132 -17.33 -12.99 -25.19
CA ALA A 132 -18.51 -12.51 -25.90
C ALA A 132 -18.30 -11.08 -26.46
N ASN A 133 -17.70 -10.19 -25.67
CA ASN A 133 -17.37 -8.84 -26.11
C ASN A 133 -16.32 -8.84 -27.23
N LEU A 134 -15.27 -9.66 -27.11
CA LEU A 134 -14.23 -9.78 -28.14
C LEU A 134 -14.77 -10.30 -29.47
N GLN A 135 -15.75 -11.21 -29.44
CA GLN A 135 -16.37 -11.76 -30.65
C GLN A 135 -17.30 -10.77 -31.36
N THR A 136 -17.88 -9.82 -30.62
CA THR A 136 -18.85 -8.86 -31.15
C THR A 136 -18.22 -7.53 -31.57
N SER A 137 -17.02 -7.22 -31.07
CA SER A 137 -16.33 -5.97 -31.34
C SER A 137 -15.58 -5.97 -32.67
N GLN A 138 -16.09 -5.22 -33.66
CA GLN A 138 -15.48 -5.14 -35.01
C GLN A 138 -14.20 -4.27 -35.09
N GLY A 139 -13.85 -3.55 -34.02
CA GLY A 139 -12.69 -2.64 -33.93
C GLY A 139 -11.63 -3.04 -32.90
N GLY A 140 -11.68 -4.26 -32.37
CA GLY A 140 -10.89 -4.67 -31.20
C GLY A 140 -11.64 -4.44 -29.87
N PRO A 141 -11.09 -4.93 -28.74
CA PRO A 141 -11.73 -4.78 -27.43
C PRO A 141 -11.89 -3.31 -27.04
N ASP A 142 -13.03 -2.96 -26.45
CA ASP A 142 -13.19 -1.66 -25.82
C ASP A 142 -12.26 -1.52 -24.58
N PRO A 143 -11.94 -0.28 -24.15
CA PRO A 143 -11.04 -0.04 -23.02
C PRO A 143 -11.44 -0.73 -21.71
N TYR A 144 -12.74 -0.90 -21.43
CA TYR A 144 -13.21 -1.55 -20.21
C TYR A 144 -13.01 -3.06 -20.28
N THR A 145 -13.19 -3.67 -21.46
CA THR A 145 -12.84 -5.07 -21.69
C THR A 145 -11.34 -5.31 -21.48
N LEU A 146 -10.47 -4.38 -21.91
CA LEU A 146 -9.03 -4.46 -21.63
C LEU A 146 -8.70 -4.40 -20.14
N VAL A 147 -9.35 -3.50 -19.39
CA VAL A 147 -9.21 -3.44 -17.93
C VAL A 147 -9.68 -4.74 -17.27
N ALA A 148 -10.79 -5.32 -17.74
CA ALA A 148 -11.27 -6.62 -17.26
C ALA A 148 -10.22 -7.72 -17.52
N ILE A 149 -9.61 -7.78 -18.72
CA ILE A 149 -8.52 -8.73 -18.99
C ILE A 149 -7.33 -8.50 -18.06
N ALA A 150 -6.95 -7.25 -17.79
CA ALA A 150 -5.90 -6.95 -16.82
C ALA A 150 -6.28 -7.45 -15.42
N ILE A 151 -7.52 -7.20 -14.95
CA ILE A 151 -8.03 -7.70 -13.66
C ILE A 151 -8.00 -9.23 -13.60
N LEU A 152 -8.31 -9.93 -14.69
CA LEU A 152 -8.20 -11.39 -14.75
C LEU A 152 -6.75 -11.83 -14.52
N GLY A 153 -5.79 -11.16 -15.18
CA GLY A 153 -4.36 -11.37 -14.92
C GLY A 153 -3.97 -11.10 -13.47
N TYR A 154 -4.55 -10.07 -12.82
CA TYR A 154 -4.33 -9.84 -11.40
C TYR A 154 -4.89 -10.95 -10.51
N LEU A 155 -6.07 -11.48 -10.82
CA LEU A 155 -6.63 -12.63 -10.10
C LEU A 155 -5.74 -13.85 -10.26
N ASP A 156 -5.18 -14.10 -11.44
CA ASP A 156 -4.21 -15.18 -11.67
C ASP A 156 -2.93 -14.99 -10.85
N ILE A 157 -2.40 -13.76 -10.74
CA ILE A 157 -1.26 -13.46 -9.84
C ILE A 157 -1.60 -13.84 -8.40
N ARG A 158 -2.84 -13.58 -7.95
CA ARG A 158 -3.28 -13.92 -6.59
C ARG A 158 -3.43 -15.42 -6.38
N ASP A 159 -3.87 -16.13 -7.41
CA ASP A 159 -4.03 -17.58 -7.41
C ASP A 159 -2.67 -18.31 -7.57
N GLY A 160 -1.58 -17.59 -7.89
CA GLY A 160 -0.23 -18.14 -8.13
C GLY A 160 0.00 -18.61 -9.56
N GLU A 161 -0.94 -18.34 -10.47
CA GLU A 161 -0.95 -18.78 -11.87
C GLU A 161 -0.22 -17.79 -12.78
N PHE A 162 1.08 -17.60 -12.55
CA PHE A 162 1.87 -16.56 -13.21
C PHE A 162 1.93 -16.68 -14.75
N GLN A 163 1.83 -17.90 -15.29
CA GLN A 163 1.82 -18.12 -16.75
C GLN A 163 0.49 -17.66 -17.39
N SER A 164 -0.62 -17.87 -16.69
CA SER A 164 -1.93 -17.38 -17.13
C SER A 164 -1.98 -15.84 -17.04
N ALA A 165 -1.49 -15.28 -15.94
CA ALA A 165 -1.35 -13.84 -15.76
C ALA A 165 -0.53 -13.19 -16.89
N GLU A 166 0.60 -13.80 -17.26
CA GLU A 166 1.43 -13.34 -18.38
C GLU A 166 0.66 -13.33 -19.69
N THR A 167 -0.11 -14.38 -19.98
CA THR A 167 -0.90 -14.48 -21.20
C THR A 167 -1.93 -13.36 -21.30
N HIS A 168 -2.62 -13.05 -20.20
CA HIS A 168 -3.58 -11.94 -20.15
C HIS A 168 -2.90 -10.58 -20.31
N LEU A 169 -1.77 -10.34 -19.63
CA LEU A 169 -1.03 -9.08 -19.79
C LEU A 169 -0.44 -8.91 -21.19
N GLN A 170 0.03 -9.98 -21.84
CA GLN A 170 0.43 -9.95 -23.25
C GLN A 170 -0.74 -9.59 -24.17
N ALA A 171 -1.94 -10.11 -23.89
CA ALA A 171 -3.13 -9.75 -24.63
C ALA A 171 -3.45 -8.25 -24.46
N VAL A 172 -3.41 -7.73 -23.24
CA VAL A 172 -3.57 -6.29 -22.98
C VAL A 172 -2.55 -5.48 -23.77
N CYS A 173 -1.25 -5.82 -23.68
CA CYS A 173 -0.17 -5.12 -24.40
C CYS A 173 -0.38 -5.07 -25.92
N LYS A 174 -0.98 -6.10 -26.51
CA LYS A 174 -1.22 -6.16 -27.97
C LYS A 174 -2.30 -5.20 -28.44
N PHE A 175 -3.27 -4.87 -27.59
CA PHE A 175 -4.46 -4.12 -27.96
C PHE A 175 -4.53 -2.73 -27.32
N ILE A 176 -3.71 -2.47 -26.30
CA ILE A 176 -3.78 -1.24 -25.52
C ILE A 176 -3.13 -0.07 -26.28
N ASP A 177 -3.92 0.98 -26.50
CA ASP A 177 -3.40 2.32 -26.69
C ASP A 177 -3.46 3.04 -25.33
N MET A 178 -2.31 3.20 -24.68
CA MET A 178 -2.23 3.80 -23.36
C MET A 178 -2.77 5.24 -23.33
N ALA A 179 -2.73 5.95 -24.47
CA ALA A 179 -3.24 7.31 -24.57
C ALA A 179 -4.77 7.39 -24.66
N SER A 180 -5.43 6.31 -25.08
CA SER A 180 -6.89 6.25 -25.22
C SER A 180 -7.62 5.83 -23.93
N LEU A 181 -6.88 5.39 -22.89
CA LEU A 181 -7.47 4.99 -21.63
C LEU A 181 -7.90 6.20 -20.79
N SER A 182 -9.01 6.04 -20.06
CA SER A 182 -9.31 6.96 -18.97
C SER A 182 -8.20 6.87 -17.89
N PRO A 183 -7.96 7.94 -17.11
CA PRO A 183 -6.96 7.91 -16.03
C PRO A 183 -7.16 6.75 -15.05
N HIS A 184 -8.41 6.43 -14.70
CA HIS A 184 -8.74 5.29 -13.84
C HIS A 184 -8.42 3.94 -14.49
N ALA A 185 -8.83 3.73 -15.75
CA ALA A 185 -8.51 2.49 -16.48
C ALA A 185 -7.00 2.26 -16.58
N TRP A 186 -6.25 3.34 -16.84
CA TRP A 186 -4.79 3.32 -16.83
C TRP A 186 -4.22 2.86 -15.48
N LEU A 187 -4.70 3.43 -14.37
CA LEU A 187 -4.24 3.07 -13.01
C LEU A 187 -4.33 1.56 -12.75
N TYR A 188 -5.46 0.93 -13.08
CA TYR A 188 -5.60 -0.52 -12.87
C TYR A 188 -4.65 -1.32 -13.75
N CYS A 189 -4.56 -1.01 -15.04
CA CYS A 189 -3.69 -1.74 -15.95
C CYS A 189 -2.23 -1.67 -15.49
N VAL A 190 -1.74 -0.47 -15.18
CA VAL A 190 -0.33 -0.29 -14.79
C VAL A 190 0.00 -0.88 -13.42
N TRP A 191 -0.90 -0.81 -12.43
CA TRP A 191 -0.63 -1.40 -11.11
C TRP A 191 -0.59 -2.91 -11.16
N ILE A 192 -1.41 -3.53 -12.02
CA ILE A 192 -1.43 -4.97 -12.20
C ILE A 192 -0.12 -5.43 -12.86
N ASP A 193 0.31 -4.74 -13.91
CA ASP A 193 1.59 -5.03 -14.58
C ASP A 193 2.79 -4.87 -13.63
N LEU A 194 2.82 -3.81 -12.82
CA LEU A 194 3.86 -3.62 -11.80
C LEU A 194 3.89 -4.73 -10.75
N ARG A 195 2.72 -5.27 -10.37
CA ARG A 195 2.62 -6.42 -9.45
C ARG A 195 3.09 -7.71 -10.11
N TYR A 196 2.76 -7.93 -11.38
CA TYR A 196 3.30 -9.05 -12.14
C TYR A 196 4.83 -9.01 -12.20
N ALA A 197 5.39 -7.84 -12.54
CA ALA A 197 6.83 -7.61 -12.57
C ALA A 197 7.50 -7.85 -11.20
N LEU A 198 6.87 -7.43 -10.09
CA LEU A 198 7.35 -7.69 -8.72
C LEU A 198 7.58 -9.18 -8.47
N PHE A 199 6.52 -9.97 -8.67
CA PHE A 199 6.49 -11.38 -8.28
C PHE A 199 7.29 -12.27 -9.23
N THR A 200 7.38 -11.91 -10.50
CA THR A 200 8.13 -12.69 -11.49
C THR A 200 9.58 -12.25 -11.66
N GLY A 201 9.96 -11.06 -11.18
CA GLY A 201 11.29 -10.49 -11.39
C GLY A 201 11.57 -10.09 -12.84
N LYS A 202 10.51 -9.94 -13.67
CA LYS A 202 10.59 -9.49 -15.07
C LYS A 202 10.45 -7.97 -15.16
N GLU A 203 10.84 -7.39 -16.31
CA GLU A 203 10.51 -6.00 -16.62
C GLU A 203 8.97 -5.85 -16.77
N PRO A 204 8.40 -4.67 -16.45
CA PRO A 204 6.99 -4.39 -16.74
C PRO A 204 6.69 -4.61 -18.23
N MET A 205 5.54 -5.21 -18.53
CA MET A 205 5.15 -5.57 -19.90
C MET A 205 4.56 -4.39 -20.66
N LEU A 206 3.84 -3.51 -19.94
CA LEU A 206 3.22 -2.34 -20.55
C LEU A 206 4.28 -1.27 -20.84
N PRO A 207 4.17 -0.54 -21.96
CA PRO A 207 5.08 0.55 -22.25
C PRO A 207 4.92 1.66 -21.21
N PHE A 208 6.05 2.28 -20.85
CA PHE A 208 6.04 3.43 -19.96
C PHE A 208 5.19 4.58 -20.53
N TYR A 209 4.13 4.94 -19.82
CA TYR A 209 3.26 6.06 -20.18
C TYR A 209 2.61 6.66 -18.93
N ILE A 210 2.56 7.99 -18.85
CA ILE A 210 1.84 8.73 -17.80
C ILE A 210 0.78 9.63 -18.47
N PRO A 211 -0.52 9.45 -18.17
CA PRO A 211 -1.59 10.31 -18.64
C PRO A 211 -1.38 11.77 -18.24
N ALA A 212 -1.82 12.72 -19.06
CA ALA A 212 -1.66 14.15 -18.79
C ALA A 212 -2.16 14.56 -17.38
N ALA A 213 -3.28 13.98 -16.94
CA ALA A 213 -3.87 14.20 -15.62
C ALA A 213 -2.94 13.87 -14.43
N TYR A 214 -1.91 13.02 -14.64
CA TYR A 214 -0.99 12.58 -13.59
C TYR A 214 0.47 13.01 -13.84
N ARG A 215 0.74 13.86 -14.85
CA ARG A 215 2.12 14.30 -15.16
C ARG A 215 2.62 15.37 -14.21
N GLU A 216 1.73 16.24 -13.75
CA GLU A 216 2.08 17.36 -12.89
C GLU A 216 2.07 16.93 -11.42
N LEU A 217 3.03 17.44 -10.66
CA LEU A 217 3.00 17.30 -9.21
C LEU A 217 2.01 18.30 -8.62
N PRO A 218 1.35 17.96 -7.49
CA PRO A 218 0.52 18.92 -6.78
C PRO A 218 1.29 20.21 -6.49
N GLY A 219 0.61 21.36 -6.59
CA GLY A 219 1.21 22.68 -6.45
C GLY A 219 1.96 22.86 -5.11
N SER A 220 1.47 22.22 -4.05
CA SER A 220 2.07 22.18 -2.70
C SER A 220 3.47 21.57 -2.67
N VAL A 221 3.85 20.80 -3.68
CA VAL A 221 5.15 20.10 -3.79
C VAL A 221 6.16 20.91 -4.60
N LEU A 222 5.69 21.87 -5.42
CA LEU A 222 6.55 22.70 -6.28
C LEU A 222 7.60 23.46 -5.47
N SER A 223 7.24 23.96 -4.28
CA SER A 223 8.16 24.67 -3.38
C SER A 223 9.30 23.79 -2.87
N CYS A 224 9.12 22.48 -2.83
CA CYS A 224 10.12 21.53 -2.31
C CYS A 224 10.97 20.89 -3.42
N GLN A 225 10.71 21.19 -4.70
CA GLN A 225 11.43 20.56 -5.83
C GLN A 225 12.93 20.85 -5.85
N GLN A 226 13.32 22.08 -5.52
CA GLN A 226 14.74 22.45 -5.46
C GLN A 226 15.46 21.65 -4.37
N GLU A 227 14.84 21.53 -3.20
CA GLU A 227 15.40 20.76 -2.10
C GLU A 227 15.42 19.25 -2.41
N ALA A 228 14.36 18.71 -3.00
CA ALA A 228 14.33 17.33 -3.47
C ALA A 228 15.43 17.04 -4.50
N SER A 229 15.73 17.98 -5.39
CA SER A 229 16.79 17.87 -6.39
C SER A 229 18.19 17.94 -5.74
N ARG A 230 18.36 18.84 -4.77
CA ARG A 230 19.61 18.99 -4.01
C ARG A 230 19.92 17.72 -3.21
N LEU A 231 18.96 17.26 -2.40
CA LEU A 231 19.09 16.03 -1.59
C LEU A 231 19.25 14.80 -2.49
N GLY A 232 18.47 14.70 -3.57
CA GLY A 232 18.55 13.61 -4.53
C GLY A 232 19.95 13.48 -5.15
N SER A 233 20.57 14.60 -5.50
CA SER A 233 21.94 14.62 -6.03
C SER A 233 22.98 14.17 -5.00
N ILE A 234 22.82 14.59 -3.74
CA ILE A 234 23.70 14.17 -2.63
C ILE A 234 23.56 12.66 -2.42
N ASN A 235 22.35 12.13 -2.26
CA ASN A 235 22.15 10.69 -2.03
C ASN A 235 22.63 9.84 -3.21
N ALA A 236 22.39 10.28 -4.45
CA ALA A 236 22.87 9.59 -5.63
C ALA A 236 24.40 9.52 -5.70
N SER A 237 25.11 10.53 -5.20
CA SER A 237 26.57 10.53 -5.15
C SER A 237 27.14 9.55 -4.12
N GLU A 238 26.38 9.24 -3.08
CA GLU A 238 26.71 8.30 -2.00
C GLU A 238 26.31 6.85 -2.30
N CYS A 239 25.52 6.61 -3.35
CA CYS A 239 25.02 5.29 -3.75
C CYS A 239 25.96 4.56 -4.73
N PRO A 240 25.88 3.21 -4.78
CA PRO A 240 26.70 2.40 -5.67
C PRO A 240 26.40 2.72 -7.13
N ARG A 241 27.46 2.82 -7.95
CA ARG A 241 27.35 3.10 -9.38
C ARG A 241 27.51 1.83 -10.19
N SER A 242 26.65 1.62 -11.17
CA SER A 242 26.71 0.45 -12.05
C SER A 242 26.26 0.84 -13.46
N PRO A 243 26.67 0.12 -14.52
CA PRO A 243 26.07 0.29 -15.85
C PRO A 243 24.54 0.14 -15.82
N LEU A 244 24.00 -0.64 -14.87
CA LEU A 244 22.57 -0.82 -14.67
C LEU A 244 21.94 0.24 -13.75
N PHE A 245 22.76 1.01 -13.02
CA PHE A 245 22.34 2.02 -12.06
C PHE A 245 23.26 3.24 -12.17
N THR A 246 23.04 4.03 -13.23
CA THR A 246 23.84 5.21 -13.53
C THR A 246 23.58 6.32 -12.54
N LEU A 247 24.51 7.28 -12.45
CA LEU A 247 24.36 8.44 -11.58
C LEU A 247 23.10 9.24 -11.92
N ASP A 248 22.83 9.47 -13.21
CA ASP A 248 21.64 10.24 -13.64
C ASP A 248 20.35 9.55 -13.21
N MET A 249 20.28 8.23 -13.33
CA MET A 249 19.11 7.47 -12.90
C MET A 249 18.98 7.45 -11.38
N ALA A 250 20.08 7.33 -10.64
CA ALA A 250 20.07 7.44 -9.19
C ALA A 250 19.58 8.83 -8.74
N CYS A 251 20.10 9.91 -9.35
CA CYS A 251 19.66 11.28 -9.11
C CYS A 251 18.15 11.44 -9.36
N ASP A 252 17.65 10.94 -10.48
CA ASP A 252 16.24 11.03 -10.82
C ASP A 252 15.34 10.25 -9.85
N LEU A 253 15.73 9.02 -9.49
CA LEU A 253 14.99 8.20 -8.52
C LEU A 253 14.97 8.82 -7.12
N PHE A 254 16.11 9.26 -6.59
CA PHE A 254 16.14 9.89 -5.27
C PHE A 254 15.41 11.24 -5.27
N ARG A 255 15.56 12.06 -6.31
CA ARG A 255 14.79 13.30 -6.45
C ARG A 255 13.30 13.03 -6.42
N LYS A 256 12.82 12.04 -7.19
CA LYS A 256 11.41 11.66 -7.21
C LYS A 256 10.96 11.10 -5.85
N LEU A 257 11.79 10.31 -5.18
CA LEU A 257 11.45 9.75 -3.87
C LEU A 257 11.38 10.84 -2.79
N HIS A 258 12.30 11.80 -2.76
CA HIS A 258 12.22 12.96 -1.86
C HIS A 258 10.95 13.77 -2.08
N ALA A 259 10.63 14.08 -3.35
CA ALA A 259 9.39 14.77 -3.68
C ALA A 259 8.15 13.98 -3.22
N LEU A 260 8.14 12.65 -3.38
CA LEU A 260 7.06 11.80 -2.87
C LEU A 260 6.95 11.82 -1.34
N CYS A 261 8.08 11.81 -0.62
CA CYS A 261 8.10 11.95 0.83
C CYS A 261 7.53 13.30 1.27
N PHE A 262 7.87 14.40 0.59
CA PHE A 262 7.25 15.70 0.85
C PHE A 262 5.75 15.70 0.56
N CYS A 263 5.29 15.03 -0.50
CA CYS A 263 3.86 14.83 -0.74
C CYS A 263 3.20 14.14 0.46
N SER A 264 3.77 13.06 0.97
CA SER A 264 3.19 12.30 2.09
C SER A 264 3.09 13.11 3.38
N ASP A 265 3.93 14.13 3.56
CA ASP A 265 3.92 14.99 4.74
C ASP A 265 2.91 16.14 4.64
N VAL A 266 2.56 16.58 3.42
CA VAL A 266 1.85 17.85 3.18
C VAL A 266 0.48 17.67 2.52
N LEU A 267 0.30 16.64 1.68
CA LEU A 267 -0.95 16.43 0.99
C LEU A 267 -2.07 16.09 1.97
N LEU A 268 -3.12 16.90 1.93
CA LEU A 268 -4.38 16.54 2.56
C LEU A 268 -4.98 15.33 1.83
N PRO A 269 -5.72 14.46 2.52
CA PRO A 269 -6.36 13.30 1.90
C PRO A 269 -7.30 13.63 0.73
N SER A 270 -7.80 14.86 0.66
CA SER A 270 -8.69 15.36 -0.39
C SER A 270 -7.98 15.85 -1.66
N GLU A 271 -6.65 15.93 -1.66
CA GLU A 271 -5.86 16.36 -2.83
C GLU A 271 -5.52 15.16 -3.72
N ASP A 272 -5.37 15.42 -5.04
CA ASP A 272 -5.07 14.38 -6.01
C ASP A 272 -3.76 13.65 -5.66
N PRO A 273 -3.78 12.32 -5.51
CA PRO A 273 -2.58 11.56 -5.23
C PRO A 273 -1.54 11.69 -6.34
N PRO A 274 -0.23 11.66 -6.03
CA PRO A 274 0.84 11.78 -7.02
C PRO A 274 1.06 10.46 -7.80
N PHE A 275 0.00 9.85 -8.34
CA PHE A 275 0.03 8.53 -8.97
C PHE A 275 1.07 8.41 -10.09
N GLY A 276 1.20 9.43 -10.94
CA GLY A 276 2.19 9.42 -12.02
C GLY A 276 3.62 9.37 -11.51
N GLN A 277 3.91 10.04 -10.39
CA GLN A 277 5.23 9.98 -9.75
C GLN A 277 5.49 8.63 -9.09
N VAL A 278 4.49 8.07 -8.39
CA VAL A 278 4.61 6.73 -7.80
C VAL A 278 4.83 5.69 -8.89
N TYR A 279 4.07 5.77 -9.99
CA TYR A 279 4.24 4.90 -11.15
C TYR A 279 5.64 5.02 -11.75
N ALA A 280 6.15 6.24 -11.94
CA ALA A 280 7.47 6.47 -12.50
C ALA A 280 8.58 5.85 -11.66
N LEU A 281 8.46 5.94 -10.33
CA LEU A 281 9.38 5.31 -9.38
C LEU A 281 9.28 3.79 -9.48
N GLU A 282 8.09 3.22 -9.33
CA GLU A 282 7.87 1.78 -9.41
C GLU A 282 8.39 1.19 -10.72
N TYR A 283 7.98 1.76 -11.86
CA TYR A 283 8.40 1.28 -13.18
C TYR A 283 9.91 1.29 -13.34
N GLY A 284 10.56 2.41 -13.00
CA GLY A 284 12.02 2.53 -13.06
C GLY A 284 12.71 1.49 -12.19
N LEU A 285 12.23 1.30 -10.96
CA LEU A 285 12.76 0.31 -10.03
C LEU A 285 12.59 -1.12 -10.55
N ARG A 286 11.43 -1.47 -11.11
CA ARG A 286 11.19 -2.80 -11.72
C ARG A 286 12.17 -3.09 -12.85
N VAL A 287 12.38 -2.12 -13.74
CA VAL A 287 13.29 -2.27 -14.88
C VAL A 287 14.72 -2.53 -14.39
N VAL A 288 15.20 -1.73 -13.44
CA VAL A 288 16.55 -1.90 -12.88
C VAL A 288 16.70 -3.23 -12.16
N GLN A 289 15.73 -3.59 -11.31
CA GLN A 289 15.74 -4.85 -10.56
C GLN A 289 15.78 -6.06 -11.51
N ALA A 290 14.92 -6.09 -12.53
CA ALA A 290 14.86 -7.19 -13.49
C ALA A 290 16.16 -7.32 -14.32
N ARG A 291 16.81 -6.20 -14.64
CA ARG A 291 18.12 -6.21 -15.32
C ARG A 291 19.23 -6.67 -14.41
N ALA A 292 19.29 -6.14 -13.19
CA ALA A 292 20.31 -6.52 -12.20
C ALA A 292 20.19 -7.99 -11.78
N GLN A 293 18.97 -8.53 -11.73
CA GLN A 293 18.73 -9.95 -11.47
C GLN A 293 19.20 -10.84 -12.63
N ARG A 294 19.00 -10.43 -13.90
CA ARG A 294 19.50 -11.17 -15.07
C ARG A 294 21.02 -11.16 -15.19
N SER A 295 21.65 -10.04 -14.82
CA SER A 295 23.11 -9.88 -14.86
C SER A 295 23.80 -10.30 -13.56
N HIS A 296 23.11 -11.06 -12.69
CA HIS A 296 23.66 -11.49 -11.41
C HIS A 296 24.91 -12.35 -11.61
N GLY A 297 26.04 -11.90 -11.07
CA GLY A 297 27.35 -12.57 -11.23
C GLY A 297 28.14 -12.15 -12.45
N GLU A 298 27.53 -11.44 -13.41
CA GLU A 298 28.23 -10.84 -14.57
C GLU A 298 28.70 -9.43 -14.27
N ILE A 299 27.91 -8.67 -13.48
CA ILE A 299 28.24 -7.31 -13.05
C ILE A 299 28.59 -7.33 -11.57
N PHE A 300 29.83 -6.97 -11.25
CA PHE A 300 30.48 -7.13 -9.94
C PHE A 300 29.78 -6.44 -8.76
N ASN A 301 28.76 -5.61 -8.99
CA ASN A 301 27.98 -4.94 -7.95
C ASN A 301 26.45 -5.01 -8.13
N SER A 302 25.94 -5.94 -8.95
CA SER A 302 24.50 -6.10 -9.19
C SER A 302 23.71 -6.32 -7.89
N SER A 303 24.26 -7.07 -6.93
CA SER A 303 23.60 -7.37 -5.65
C SER A 303 23.46 -6.14 -4.75
N ILE A 304 24.47 -5.25 -4.75
CA ILE A 304 24.42 -3.99 -3.99
C ILE A 304 23.39 -3.03 -4.62
N VAL A 305 23.36 -2.94 -5.95
CA VAL A 305 22.32 -2.19 -6.68
C VAL A 305 20.92 -2.72 -6.37
N LEU A 306 20.75 -4.04 -6.37
CA LEU A 306 19.49 -4.68 -5.99
C LEU A 306 19.07 -4.29 -4.57
N LEU A 307 19.98 -4.31 -3.59
CA LEU A 307 19.69 -3.87 -2.23
C LEU A 307 19.20 -2.42 -2.17
N VAL A 308 19.90 -1.49 -2.83
CA VAL A 308 19.49 -0.07 -2.87
C VAL A 308 18.10 0.08 -3.50
N THR A 309 17.85 -0.56 -4.64
CA THR A 309 16.54 -0.47 -5.30
C THR A 309 15.42 -1.13 -4.50
N CYS A 310 15.69 -2.20 -3.76
CA CYS A 310 14.74 -2.77 -2.80
C CYS A 310 14.39 -1.74 -1.70
N SER A 311 15.39 -1.07 -1.12
CA SER A 311 15.13 -0.05 -0.09
C SER A 311 14.37 1.16 -0.64
N ILE A 312 14.70 1.66 -1.84
CA ILE A 312 13.93 2.72 -2.50
C ILE A 312 12.48 2.28 -2.67
N GLN A 313 12.23 1.05 -3.15
CA GLN A 313 10.87 0.55 -3.35
C GLN A 313 10.09 0.38 -2.05
N LEU A 314 10.72 -0.11 -0.98
CA LEU A 314 10.11 -0.14 0.35
C LEU A 314 9.72 1.27 0.81
N HIS A 315 10.60 2.26 0.61
CA HIS A 315 10.30 3.66 0.93
C HIS A 315 9.18 4.24 0.08
N VAL A 316 9.11 3.91 -1.21
CA VAL A 316 7.98 4.30 -2.08
C VAL A 316 6.66 3.81 -1.48
N TRP A 317 6.58 2.54 -1.09
CA TRP A 317 5.37 1.97 -0.49
C TRP A 317 5.02 2.58 0.86
N MET A 318 6.01 2.88 1.69
CA MET A 318 5.77 3.58 2.95
C MET A 318 5.23 4.99 2.72
N ALA A 319 5.79 5.73 1.75
CA ALA A 319 5.36 7.08 1.42
C ALA A 319 4.00 7.12 0.71
N SER A 320 3.66 6.08 -0.07
CA SER A 320 2.42 6.00 -0.85
C SER A 320 1.34 5.10 -0.23
N ARG A 321 1.53 4.66 1.02
CA ARG A 321 0.70 3.63 1.70
C ARG A 321 -0.81 3.93 1.71
N PHE A 322 -1.18 5.21 1.66
CA PHE A 322 -2.56 5.66 1.68
C PHE A 322 -3.20 5.76 0.29
N TRP A 323 -2.40 5.88 -0.76
CA TRP A 323 -2.90 6.06 -2.13
C TRP A 323 -2.89 4.78 -2.93
N THR A 324 -1.97 3.87 -2.63
CA THR A 324 -1.73 2.69 -3.46
C THR A 324 -2.02 1.44 -2.66
N PRO A 325 -2.87 0.52 -3.15
CA PRO A 325 -3.10 -0.74 -2.47
C PRO A 325 -1.79 -1.53 -2.45
N GLN A 326 -1.33 -1.92 -1.26
CA GLN A 326 -0.15 -2.74 -1.05
C GLN A 326 -0.52 -3.96 -0.21
N ARG A 327 -0.23 -5.15 -0.73
CA ARG A 327 -0.48 -6.40 0.00
C ARG A 327 0.72 -6.77 0.84
N ARG A 328 0.50 -7.44 1.98
CA ARG A 328 1.59 -7.93 2.83
C ARG A 328 2.52 -8.88 2.08
N GLU A 329 2.00 -9.71 1.17
CA GLU A 329 2.80 -10.63 0.37
C GLU A 329 3.79 -9.88 -0.56
N SER A 330 3.41 -8.70 -1.06
CA SER A 330 4.30 -7.85 -1.86
C SER A 330 5.48 -7.33 -1.03
N HIS A 331 5.20 -6.86 0.19
CA HIS A 331 6.24 -6.43 1.14
C HIS A 331 7.17 -7.60 1.49
N LEU A 332 6.60 -8.73 1.91
CA LEU A 332 7.38 -9.92 2.27
C LEU A 332 8.24 -10.41 1.11
N SER A 333 7.72 -10.44 -0.12
CA SER A 333 8.50 -10.85 -1.30
C SER A 333 9.77 -9.99 -1.48
N LEU A 334 9.63 -8.67 -1.32
CA LEU A 334 10.75 -7.75 -1.46
C LEU A 334 11.74 -7.82 -0.29
N ILE A 335 11.23 -7.93 0.93
CA ILE A 335 12.05 -8.06 2.14
C ILE A 335 12.83 -9.37 2.12
N THR A 336 12.20 -10.51 1.82
CA THR A 336 12.88 -11.80 1.68
C THR A 336 13.96 -11.75 0.59
N ARG A 337 13.71 -11.03 -0.52
CA ARG A 337 14.74 -10.80 -1.54
C ARG A 337 15.91 -9.99 -0.99
N ALA A 338 15.64 -8.89 -0.29
CA ALA A 338 16.67 -8.05 0.32
C ALA A 338 17.49 -8.83 1.36
N SER A 339 16.84 -9.59 2.24
CA SER A 339 17.53 -10.44 3.21
C SER A 339 18.41 -11.49 2.54
N LYS A 340 17.91 -12.20 1.53
CA LYS A 340 18.74 -13.18 0.79
C LYS A 340 19.97 -12.54 0.16
N LEU A 341 19.83 -11.32 -0.36
CA LEU A 341 20.97 -10.56 -0.88
C LEU A 341 21.95 -10.20 0.23
N ILE A 342 21.49 -9.73 1.40
CA ILE A 342 22.37 -9.44 2.54
C ILE A 342 23.16 -10.68 2.96
N HIS A 343 22.51 -11.84 3.05
CA HIS A 343 23.14 -13.11 3.40
C HIS A 343 24.08 -13.66 2.33
N SER A 344 24.08 -13.11 1.11
CA SER A 344 25.02 -13.52 0.06
C SER A 344 26.42 -12.89 0.21
N PHE A 345 26.58 -11.95 1.14
CA PHE A 345 27.84 -11.28 1.43
C PHE A 345 28.49 -11.84 2.70
N ASP A 346 29.79 -12.07 2.66
CA ASP A 346 30.56 -12.48 3.85
C ASP A 346 30.72 -11.30 4.83
N ASP A 347 30.98 -10.09 4.30
CA ASP A 347 31.01 -8.83 5.06
C ASP A 347 30.44 -7.68 4.23
N LEU A 348 29.12 -7.52 4.26
CA LEU A 348 28.42 -6.46 3.54
C LEU A 348 28.94 -5.06 3.91
N VAL A 349 29.32 -4.79 5.17
CA VAL A 349 29.76 -3.46 5.59
C VAL A 349 31.11 -3.09 4.98
N THR A 350 31.99 -4.07 4.79
CA THR A 350 33.28 -3.87 4.11
C THR A 350 33.10 -3.80 2.62
N GLU A 351 32.35 -4.72 2.02
CA GLU A 351 32.10 -4.75 0.58
C GLU A 351 31.36 -3.50 0.09
N TRP A 352 30.37 -3.01 0.84
CA TRP A 352 29.64 -1.79 0.48
C TRP A 352 30.56 -0.58 0.32
N TYR A 353 31.56 -0.46 1.20
CA TYR A 353 32.48 0.68 1.25
C TYR A 353 33.38 0.77 0.00
N ILE A 354 33.50 -0.32 -0.76
CA ILE A 354 34.24 -0.35 -2.03
C ILE A 354 33.47 0.44 -3.11
N PHE A 355 32.14 0.48 -3.04
CA PHE A 355 31.30 0.99 -4.11
C PHE A 355 30.47 2.22 -3.74
N ALA A 356 30.22 2.44 -2.45
CA ALA A 356 29.25 3.40 -1.97
C ALA A 356 29.61 3.94 -0.58
N GLY A 357 29.07 5.10 -0.25
CA GLY A 357 29.25 5.74 1.05
C GLY A 357 28.50 5.02 2.15
N LEU A 358 29.06 5.03 3.37
CA LEU A 358 28.48 4.34 4.53
C LEU A 358 27.09 4.86 4.91
N GLU A 359 26.80 6.13 4.62
CA GLU A 359 25.48 6.75 4.85
C GLU A 359 24.37 6.05 4.06
N SER A 360 24.67 5.58 2.84
CA SER A 360 23.70 4.85 2.02
C SER A 360 23.41 3.47 2.59
N LEU A 361 24.41 2.80 3.15
CA LEU A 361 24.23 1.51 3.83
C LEU A 361 23.36 1.69 5.09
N LEU A 362 23.62 2.73 5.88
CA LEU A 362 22.84 3.02 7.08
C LEU A 362 21.36 3.20 6.75
N TRP A 363 21.05 3.97 5.72
CA TRP A 363 19.68 4.16 5.27
C TRP A 363 19.06 2.87 4.73
N VAL A 364 19.78 2.10 3.91
CA VAL A 364 19.33 0.81 3.36
C VAL A 364 18.99 -0.18 4.48
N LEU A 365 19.91 -0.40 5.42
CA LEU A 365 19.73 -1.33 6.53
C LEU A 365 18.63 -0.86 7.49
N PHE A 366 18.57 0.43 7.82
CA PHE A 366 17.48 0.99 8.62
C PHE A 366 16.12 0.72 8.00
N THR A 367 15.97 0.99 6.69
CA THR A 367 14.73 0.76 5.93
C THR A 367 14.31 -0.70 6.00
N ILE A 368 15.25 -1.61 5.73
CA ILE A 368 14.99 -3.05 5.73
C ILE A 368 14.62 -3.53 7.14
N VAL A 369 15.37 -3.15 8.17
CA VAL A 369 15.09 -3.52 9.57
C VAL A 369 13.74 -3.00 10.03
N ALA A 370 13.43 -1.72 9.79
CA ALA A 370 12.16 -1.13 10.18
C ALA A 370 10.98 -1.88 9.52
N THR A 371 11.14 -2.26 8.25
CA THR A 371 10.13 -3.04 7.54
C THR A 371 10.05 -4.49 8.07
N LEU A 372 11.18 -5.17 8.28
CA LEU A 372 11.24 -6.52 8.87
C LEU A 372 10.53 -6.57 10.23
N ARG A 373 10.79 -5.58 11.09
CA ARG A 373 10.13 -5.41 12.40
C ARG A 373 8.63 -5.28 12.27
N ALA A 374 8.16 -4.43 11.35
CA ALA A 374 6.73 -4.26 11.09
C ALA A 374 6.02 -5.55 10.63
N HIS A 375 6.78 -6.52 10.10
CA HIS A 375 6.28 -7.84 9.69
C HIS A 375 6.61 -8.98 10.66
N GLU A 376 7.23 -8.70 11.81
CA GLU A 376 7.71 -9.69 12.79
C GLU A 376 8.57 -10.79 12.13
N HIS A 377 9.39 -10.40 11.16
CA HIS A 377 10.16 -11.36 10.39
C HIS A 377 11.32 -11.95 11.22
N PRO A 378 11.59 -13.26 11.17
CA PRO A 378 12.60 -13.91 12.02
C PRO A 378 14.02 -13.34 11.85
N GLU A 379 14.38 -12.93 10.64
CA GLU A 379 15.71 -12.37 10.31
C GLU A 379 15.94 -10.94 10.84
N THR A 380 14.95 -10.35 11.54
CA THR A 380 15.06 -8.98 12.09
C THR A 380 16.33 -8.79 12.92
N GLN A 381 16.69 -9.79 13.74
CA GLN A 381 17.84 -9.69 14.65
C GLN A 381 19.19 -9.68 13.91
N GLU A 382 19.32 -10.50 12.87
CA GLU A 382 20.55 -10.61 12.08
C GLU A 382 20.85 -9.30 11.33
N ILE A 383 19.82 -8.68 10.75
CA ILE A 383 19.98 -7.39 10.06
C ILE A 383 20.20 -6.26 11.07
N LEU A 384 19.63 -6.34 12.28
CA LEU A 384 19.94 -5.41 13.39
C LEU A 384 21.41 -5.50 13.79
N ASP A 385 22.00 -6.69 13.87
CA ASP A 385 23.43 -6.86 14.15
C ASP A 385 24.31 -6.25 13.06
N LEU A 386 23.89 -6.37 11.80
CA LEU A 386 24.58 -5.73 10.70
C LEU A 386 24.48 -4.20 10.75
N LEU A 387 23.30 -3.66 11.10
CA LEU A 387 23.10 -2.22 11.32
C LEU A 387 23.97 -1.73 12.49
N HIS A 388 24.11 -2.52 13.55
CA HIS A 388 25.00 -2.23 14.67
C HIS A 388 26.47 -2.13 14.23
N LYS A 389 26.95 -3.08 13.42
CA LYS A 389 28.30 -3.03 12.82
C LYS A 389 28.49 -1.77 11.97
N ALA A 390 27.49 -1.39 11.18
CA ALA A 390 27.51 -0.16 10.41
C ALA A 390 27.57 1.09 11.31
N PHE A 391 26.86 1.11 12.44
CA PHE A 391 26.92 2.20 13.43
C PHE A 391 28.32 2.35 14.03
N GLN A 392 28.93 1.24 14.43
CA GLN A 392 30.30 1.23 14.97
C GLN A 392 31.29 1.81 13.96
N LYS A 393 31.20 1.39 12.69
CA LYS A 393 32.05 1.92 11.60
C LYS A 393 31.77 3.40 11.31
N ALA A 394 30.52 3.84 11.41
CA ALA A 394 30.10 5.24 11.21
C ALA A 394 30.39 6.14 12.43
N ARG A 395 30.83 5.56 13.55
CA ARG A 395 31.04 6.21 14.84
C ARG A 395 29.77 6.91 15.36
N ILE A 396 28.63 6.25 15.20
CA ILE A 396 27.35 6.72 15.74
C ILE A 396 27.25 6.24 17.18
N THR A 397 27.27 7.17 18.13
CA THR A 397 27.19 6.88 19.57
C THR A 397 25.94 7.45 20.22
N GLN A 398 25.25 8.37 19.54
CA GLN A 398 24.03 9.01 20.03
C GLN A 398 22.88 8.87 19.05
N ARG A 399 21.65 8.81 19.59
CA ARG A 399 20.42 8.74 18.80
C ARG A 399 20.27 9.95 17.87
N SER A 400 20.62 11.14 18.37
CA SER A 400 20.58 12.39 17.61
C SER A 400 21.49 12.34 16.38
N ASP A 401 22.65 11.71 16.47
CA ASP A 401 23.57 11.55 15.35
C ASP A 401 22.99 10.63 14.29
N PHE A 402 22.37 9.52 14.72
CA PHE A 402 21.70 8.58 13.83
C PHE A 402 20.54 9.26 13.09
N GLU A 403 19.69 9.97 13.83
CA GLU A 403 18.55 10.70 13.28
C GLU A 403 18.99 11.79 12.29
N SER A 404 19.98 12.61 12.65
CA SER A 404 20.49 13.68 11.79
C SER A 404 21.07 13.14 10.47
N ARG A 405 21.71 11.97 10.50
CA ARG A 405 22.23 11.31 9.30
C ARG A 405 21.11 10.78 8.42
N LEU A 406 20.12 10.10 8.99
CA LEU A 406 18.96 9.58 8.24
C LEU A 406 18.07 10.69 7.65
N GLN A 407 17.96 11.85 8.30
CA GLN A 407 17.18 12.98 7.77
C GLN A 407 17.73 13.56 6.45
N ARG A 408 18.98 13.22 6.07
CA ARG A 408 19.55 13.58 4.76
C ARG A 408 19.08 12.65 3.63
N TRP A 409 18.42 11.56 3.98
CA TRP A 409 17.82 10.59 3.06
C TRP A 409 16.30 10.81 3.01
N PRO A 410 15.58 10.16 2.07
CA PRO A 410 14.12 10.29 2.01
C PRO A 410 13.48 10.01 3.37
N TRP A 411 12.72 11.00 3.85
CA TRP A 411 12.25 11.08 5.23
C TRP A 411 10.74 11.28 5.30
N LEU A 412 10.09 10.55 6.19
CA LEU A 412 8.65 10.63 6.50
C LEU A 412 8.49 11.05 7.95
N ARG A 413 7.92 12.24 8.18
CA ARG A 413 7.84 12.86 9.52
C ARG A 413 7.04 12.06 10.53
N ASN A 414 6.01 11.35 10.05
CA ASN A 414 5.12 10.57 10.90
C ASN A 414 5.57 9.12 11.15
N TRP A 415 6.65 8.66 10.50
CA TRP A 415 7.08 7.27 10.58
C TRP A 415 8.52 7.11 11.09
N HIS A 416 9.47 7.88 10.53
CA HIS A 416 10.89 7.71 10.88
C HIS A 416 11.21 7.94 12.37
N PRO A 417 10.68 9.00 13.04
CA PRO A 417 10.96 9.21 14.46
C PRO A 417 10.56 8.04 15.37
N VAL A 418 9.43 7.39 15.06
CA VAL A 418 8.93 6.23 15.80
C VAL A 418 9.89 5.05 15.62
N GLN A 419 10.19 4.70 14.36
CA GLN A 419 11.05 3.57 14.04
C GLN A 419 12.49 3.76 14.54
N ILE A 420 13.03 4.98 14.47
CA ILE A 420 14.35 5.31 15.03
C ILE A 420 14.34 5.11 16.54
N SER A 421 13.31 5.57 17.25
CA SER A 421 13.21 5.39 18.71
C SER A 421 13.28 3.91 19.07
N GLU A 422 12.50 3.09 18.38
CA GLU A 422 12.39 1.66 18.62
C GLU A 422 13.68 0.89 18.28
N ILE A 423 14.27 1.16 17.11
CA ILE A 423 15.52 0.54 16.66
C ILE A 423 16.67 0.98 17.56
N TRP A 424 16.75 2.28 17.89
CA TRP A 424 17.78 2.81 18.78
C TRP A 424 17.72 2.14 20.15
N ALA A 425 16.54 2.03 20.77
CA ALA A 425 16.40 1.37 22.08
C ALA A 425 16.92 -0.07 22.07
N THR A 426 16.73 -0.78 20.95
CA THR A 426 17.19 -2.16 20.77
C THR A 426 18.71 -2.22 20.64
N LEU A 427 19.30 -1.30 19.87
CA LEU A 427 20.75 -1.25 19.63
C LEU A 427 21.52 -0.67 20.82
N SER A 428 20.94 0.29 21.57
CA SER A 428 21.59 0.92 22.72
C SER A 428 21.76 0.00 23.90
N ALA A 429 20.83 -0.93 24.11
CA ALA A 429 20.99 -1.99 25.09
C ALA A 429 22.29 -2.79 24.85
N ARG A 430 22.68 -2.97 23.57
CA ARG A 430 23.89 -3.71 23.17
C ARG A 430 25.17 -2.87 23.27
N PHE A 431 25.08 -1.53 23.23
CA PHE A 431 26.24 -0.66 23.50
C PHE A 431 26.65 -0.70 24.98
N SER A 432 25.70 -1.00 25.88
CA SER A 432 25.93 -1.07 27.33
C SER A 432 26.65 -2.34 27.80
N ASP A 433 26.72 -3.40 26.99
CA ASP A 433 27.46 -4.63 27.32
C ASP A 433 29.01 -4.44 27.32
N LEU A 434 29.49 -3.22 27.08
CA LEU A 434 30.91 -2.84 27.11
C LEU A 434 31.28 -1.88 28.27
N VAL A 435 30.39 -1.61 29.22
CA VAL A 435 30.66 -0.79 30.42
C VAL A 435 30.05 -1.46 31.66
N PRO A 436 30.77 -1.62 32.79
CA PRO A 436 30.19 -2.20 34.01
C PRO A 436 29.01 -1.35 34.48
N ALA A 437 27.87 -2.00 34.69
CA ALA A 437 26.60 -1.38 35.01
C ALA A 437 26.67 -0.50 36.29
N GLU A 438 26.36 0.79 36.15
CA GLU A 438 25.71 1.52 37.24
C GLU A 438 24.20 1.28 37.16
N ALA A 439 23.59 1.09 38.33
CA ALA A 439 22.24 0.57 38.48
C ALA A 439 21.19 1.38 37.70
N PRO A 440 20.24 0.71 37.02
CA PRO A 440 19.19 1.39 36.29
C PRO A 440 18.29 2.18 37.25
N PRO A 441 17.85 3.39 36.88
CA PRO A 441 16.76 4.04 37.60
C PRO A 441 15.51 3.17 37.47
N GLN A 442 14.82 2.97 38.60
CA GLN A 442 13.63 2.13 38.70
C GLN A 442 12.63 2.48 37.59
N ALA A 443 12.32 1.49 36.76
CA ALA A 443 11.28 1.57 35.76
C ALA A 443 9.94 1.85 36.44
N SER A 444 9.41 3.05 36.26
CA SER A 444 7.99 3.32 36.49
C SER A 444 7.20 2.50 35.48
N ASP A 445 6.43 1.54 35.98
CA ASP A 445 5.39 0.74 35.32
C ASP A 445 5.15 1.08 33.84
N SER A 446 5.97 0.52 32.95
CA SER A 446 5.56 0.33 31.57
C SER A 446 4.60 -0.86 31.58
N THR A 447 3.31 -0.57 31.61
CA THR A 447 2.31 -1.51 31.15
C THR A 447 2.79 -2.11 29.84
N ALA A 448 3.02 -3.41 29.83
CA ALA A 448 3.37 -4.14 28.63
C ALA A 448 2.21 -3.97 27.65
N VAL A 449 2.35 -3.01 26.74
CA VAL A 449 1.50 -2.89 25.57
C VAL A 449 1.79 -4.13 24.76
N SER A 450 0.89 -5.11 24.89
CA SER A 450 0.79 -6.22 23.95
C SER A 450 0.94 -5.66 22.53
N PRO A 451 1.85 -6.18 21.69
CA PRO A 451 1.98 -5.73 20.32
C PRO A 451 0.68 -6.11 19.61
N LYS A 452 -0.24 -5.13 19.52
CA LYS A 452 -1.48 -5.26 18.77
C LYS A 452 -1.08 -5.72 17.37
N ALA A 453 -1.67 -6.83 16.90
CA ALA A 453 -1.59 -7.25 15.52
C ALA A 453 -1.85 -6.03 14.62
N ARG A 454 -0.82 -5.52 13.94
CA ARG A 454 -0.96 -4.34 13.08
C ARG A 454 -1.83 -4.73 11.88
N TYR A 455 -3.01 -4.13 11.84
CA TYR A 455 -4.17 -4.61 11.08
C TYR A 455 -3.97 -4.45 9.56
N ARG A 456 -4.28 -5.51 8.82
CA ARG A 456 -4.61 -5.40 7.39
C ARG A 456 -6.02 -4.88 7.29
N TRP A 457 -6.29 -4.00 6.33
CA TRP A 457 -7.64 -3.53 6.08
C TRP A 457 -8.00 -3.65 4.60
N PHE A 458 -9.30 -3.74 4.36
CA PHE A 458 -9.87 -3.92 3.02
C PHE A 458 -10.80 -2.75 2.68
N ILE A 459 -10.71 -2.25 1.44
CA ILE A 459 -11.69 -1.33 0.83
C ILE A 459 -11.99 -1.84 -0.58
N GLY A 460 -13.26 -1.93 -0.96
CA GLY A 460 -13.58 -2.55 -2.26
C GLY A 460 -13.23 -4.04 -2.22
N GLY A 461 -12.55 -4.51 -3.25
CA GLY A 461 -11.84 -5.80 -3.25
C GLY A 461 -10.32 -5.71 -3.01
N LEU A 462 -9.83 -4.56 -2.55
CA LEU A 462 -8.41 -4.28 -2.42
C LEU A 462 -7.96 -4.37 -0.96
N GLU A 463 -6.76 -4.91 -0.79
CA GLU A 463 -6.07 -5.04 0.50
C GLU A 463 -5.02 -3.94 0.60
N PHE A 464 -5.01 -3.26 1.74
CA PHE A 464 -3.99 -2.30 2.12
C PHE A 464 -3.32 -2.76 3.41
N PHE A 465 -2.01 -2.53 3.47
CA PHE A 465 -1.20 -2.88 4.62
C PHE A 465 -0.82 -1.62 5.38
N ASN A 466 -1.17 -1.58 6.67
CA ASN A 466 -0.76 -0.49 7.55
C ASN A 466 0.64 -0.78 8.10
N SER A 467 1.64 0.03 7.73
CA SER A 467 3.03 -0.11 8.18
C SER A 467 3.41 0.84 9.33
N LEU A 468 2.44 1.48 10.00
CA LEU A 468 2.67 2.41 11.11
C LEU A 468 3.53 1.79 12.20
#